data_AF-A0AAN7UAQ8-F1
#
_entry.id   AF-A0AAN7UAQ8-F1
#
_cell.length_a   1.000
_cell.length_b   1.000
_cell.length_c   1.000
_cell.angle_alpha   90.00
_cell.angle_beta   90.00
_cell.angle_gamma   90.00
#
_symmetry.space_group_name_H-M   'P 1'
#
loop_
_entity.id
_entity.type
_entity.pdbx_description
1 polymer ?
#
loop_
_entity_poly.entity_id
_entity_poly.type
_entity_poly.pdbx_seq_one_letter_code
_entity_poly.pdbx_strand_id
1 'polypeptide(L)'
;MPVELRKRKAPAPAPAPEPPAKKQSKVSKAAAKVKAAVKSAAAAKPAETNGSTKPGKPAVGDVISLDGFGGEVETNDGVKTTLKALVDESKAGVVLFTYPKASTPGCTNQVCLFRDAYTDLTKDGLLIYGLSTDSPKANTTFKTKQNLPYPLLCDPSATLIGAIGLKKTPKGTQRGVFAVDKTGKILLAEPGSPAGTVNAVKELVAAGGFSTTKGEAVADKPTNGEAAEEKKAEEADGKSAE
;
A
#
# COMPACT_ATOMS: atom_id res chain seq x y z
N MET A 1 34.44 42.18 40.58
CA MET A 1 34.94 40.83 40.97
C MET A 1 34.25 39.81 40.08
N PRO A 2 34.94 38.81 39.53
CA PRO A 2 34.39 37.93 38.50
C PRO A 2 33.35 36.94 39.07
N VAL A 3 32.30 36.67 38.29
CA VAL A 3 31.26 35.70 38.65
C VAL A 3 31.75 34.29 38.31
N GLU A 4 32.06 33.49 39.34
CA GLU A 4 32.53 32.11 39.13
C GLU A 4 31.46 31.22 38.48
N LEU A 5 31.78 30.74 37.28
CA LEU A 5 31.04 29.72 36.56
C LEU A 5 31.02 28.42 37.35
N ARG A 6 29.93 28.17 38.09
CA ARG A 6 29.66 26.88 38.73
C ARG A 6 29.59 25.76 37.68
N LYS A 7 30.68 25.02 37.53
CA LYS A 7 30.78 23.80 36.72
C LYS A 7 29.66 22.84 37.14
N ARG A 8 28.66 22.63 36.27
CA ARG A 8 27.64 21.59 36.48
C ARG A 8 28.32 20.22 36.37
N LYS A 9 28.25 19.44 37.45
CA LYS A 9 28.74 18.06 37.49
C LYS A 9 27.80 17.19 36.63
N ALA A 10 28.33 16.56 35.58
CA ALA A 10 27.56 15.63 34.76
C ALA A 10 27.19 14.38 35.59
N PRO A 11 25.96 13.86 35.48
CA PRO A 11 25.60 12.56 36.05
C PRO A 11 26.29 11.44 35.25
N ALA A 12 26.81 10.44 35.97
CA ALA A 12 27.51 9.30 35.37
C ALA A 12 26.54 8.35 34.63
N PRO A 13 26.99 7.64 33.58
CA PRO A 13 26.17 6.65 32.87
C PRO A 13 25.91 5.41 33.73
N ALA A 14 24.68 4.89 33.70
CA ALA A 14 24.31 3.67 34.41
C ALA A 14 24.85 2.42 33.66
N PRO A 15 25.42 1.42 34.37
CA PRO A 15 25.92 0.20 33.76
C PRO A 15 24.80 -0.80 33.40
N ALA A 16 24.98 -1.54 32.32
CA ALA A 16 24.07 -2.61 31.90
C ALA A 16 24.32 -3.92 32.69
N PRO A 17 23.28 -4.70 33.04
CA PRO A 17 23.44 -6.03 33.62
C PRO A 17 23.53 -7.13 32.54
N GLU A 18 24.65 -7.85 32.52
CA GLU A 18 24.85 -9.08 31.74
C GLU A 18 24.32 -10.33 32.50
N PRO A 19 24.05 -11.47 31.81
CA PRO A 19 23.28 -12.58 32.37
C PRO A 19 24.14 -13.70 33.01
N PRO A 20 23.69 -14.35 34.10
CA PRO A 20 24.30 -15.57 34.63
C PRO A 20 23.68 -16.86 34.02
N ALA A 21 24.48 -17.94 33.99
CA ALA A 21 24.19 -19.15 33.20
C ALA A 21 23.89 -20.44 34.00
N LYS A 22 23.10 -21.32 33.35
CA LYS A 22 23.00 -22.80 33.44
C LYS A 22 23.68 -23.58 34.58
N LYS A 23 22.90 -24.49 35.20
CA LYS A 23 23.22 -25.90 35.56
C LYS A 23 21.87 -26.63 35.82
N GLN A 24 21.36 -27.52 34.96
CA GLN A 24 21.71 -28.94 34.72
C GLN A 24 21.55 -29.90 35.92
N SER A 25 20.48 -30.70 35.86
CA SER A 25 20.37 -32.08 36.38
C SER A 25 19.37 -32.87 35.51
N LYS A 26 19.47 -34.21 35.47
CA LYS A 26 18.93 -35.10 34.40
C LYS A 26 17.88 -36.11 34.92
N VAL A 27 17.35 -36.93 33.98
CA VAL A 27 16.61 -38.22 34.14
C VAL A 27 15.09 -38.03 34.38
N SER A 28 14.13 -38.72 33.74
CA SER A 28 14.05 -39.92 32.85
C SER A 28 12.84 -39.77 31.87
N LYS A 29 12.93 -40.05 30.55
CA LYS A 29 12.83 -41.34 29.80
C LYS A 29 11.39 -41.91 29.56
N ALA A 30 10.94 -41.88 28.28
CA ALA A 30 9.95 -42.74 27.60
C ALA A 30 8.46 -42.74 28.09
N ALA A 31 7.41 -43.08 27.31
CA ALA A 31 7.17 -43.11 25.84
C ALA A 31 5.64 -43.27 25.52
N ALA A 32 5.24 -42.98 24.27
CA ALA A 32 4.08 -43.54 23.52
C ALA A 32 2.59 -43.33 23.95
N LYS A 33 1.90 -42.44 23.21
CA LYS A 33 0.78 -42.73 22.27
C LYS A 33 -0.53 -43.42 22.76
N VAL A 34 -1.64 -42.66 22.82
CA VAL A 34 -3.02 -43.12 22.47
C VAL A 34 -3.77 -41.99 21.73
N LYS A 35 -4.76 -42.33 20.87
CA LYS A 35 -5.56 -41.42 20.02
C LYS A 35 -7.05 -41.35 20.46
N ALA A 36 -7.74 -40.32 19.94
CA ALA A 36 -9.09 -40.36 19.32
C ALA A 36 -10.33 -39.74 20.05
N ALA A 37 -11.22 -39.17 19.22
CA ALA A 37 -12.59 -38.65 19.46
C ALA A 37 -12.72 -37.39 20.37
N VAL A 38 -13.57 -36.39 20.13
CA VAL A 38 -14.71 -36.11 19.20
C VAL A 38 -14.57 -34.66 18.65
N LYS A 39 -14.92 -34.20 17.43
CA LYS A 39 -15.57 -34.71 16.20
C LYS A 39 -17.11 -34.63 16.01
N SER A 40 -17.71 -33.42 16.01
CA SER A 40 -18.85 -33.01 15.15
C SER A 40 -19.20 -31.51 15.39
N ALA A 41 -19.82 -30.72 14.49
CA ALA A 41 -20.18 -30.74 13.05
C ALA A 41 -20.41 -29.24 12.65
N ALA A 42 -20.63 -28.75 11.43
CA ALA A 42 -20.93 -29.26 10.08
C ALA A 42 -20.22 -28.33 9.06
N ALA A 43 -19.63 -28.75 7.93
CA ALA A 43 -20.18 -29.47 6.78
C ALA A 43 -21.10 -28.63 5.86
N ALA A 44 -20.49 -27.93 4.89
CA ALA A 44 -21.09 -27.59 3.59
C ALA A 44 -19.98 -27.44 2.54
N LYS A 45 -19.79 -28.44 1.67
CA LYS A 45 -19.00 -28.33 0.43
C LYS A 45 -19.96 -27.81 -0.65
N PRO A 46 -19.57 -26.81 -1.46
CA PRO A 46 -19.74 -27.00 -2.90
C PRO A 46 -18.41 -27.18 -3.62
N ALA A 47 -18.34 -28.33 -4.29
CA ALA A 47 -18.03 -28.46 -5.71
C ALA A 47 -16.84 -27.68 -6.28
N GLU A 48 -15.78 -28.42 -6.62
CA GLU A 48 -14.85 -28.04 -7.66
C GLU A 48 -15.58 -27.83 -8.99
N THR A 49 -15.27 -26.75 -9.71
CA THR A 49 -15.49 -26.66 -11.17
C THR A 49 -14.36 -25.86 -11.79
N ASN A 50 -13.59 -26.57 -12.63
CA ASN A 50 -12.54 -26.15 -13.56
C ASN A 50 -12.08 -24.67 -13.58
N GLY A 51 -10.80 -24.50 -13.26
CA GLY A 51 -10.03 -23.28 -13.47
C GLY A 51 -8.54 -23.58 -13.30
N SER A 52 -7.98 -24.44 -14.16
CA SER A 52 -6.60 -24.93 -14.03
C SER A 52 -5.55 -23.83 -14.18
N THR A 53 -4.99 -23.36 -13.07
CA THR A 53 -3.57 -23.00 -13.06
C THR A 53 -2.93 -23.25 -11.69
N LYS A 54 -1.73 -23.84 -11.76
CA LYS A 54 -0.75 -24.07 -10.69
C LYS A 54 -0.53 -22.80 -9.85
N PRO A 55 -0.12 -22.89 -8.56
CA PRO A 55 0.40 -21.75 -7.81
C PRO A 55 1.81 -21.37 -8.32
N GLY A 56 1.89 -20.98 -9.59
CA GLY A 56 2.99 -20.22 -10.15
C GLY A 56 2.75 -18.73 -9.95
N LYS A 57 3.82 -17.94 -10.05
CA LYS A 57 3.72 -16.48 -10.12
C LYS A 57 2.76 -16.11 -11.26
N PRO A 58 1.74 -15.24 -11.04
CA PRO A 58 0.81 -14.84 -12.09
C PRO A 58 1.56 -14.29 -13.30
N ALA A 59 1.17 -14.72 -14.51
CA ALA A 59 1.74 -14.23 -15.75
C ALA A 59 0.88 -13.10 -16.34
N VAL A 60 1.51 -12.27 -17.16
CA VAL A 60 0.81 -11.21 -17.90
C VAL A 60 -0.07 -11.86 -18.98
N GLY A 61 -1.35 -11.51 -19.00
CA GLY A 61 -2.35 -12.07 -19.91
C GLY A 61 -3.31 -13.07 -19.26
N ASP A 62 -2.96 -13.67 -18.12
CA ASP A 62 -3.85 -14.57 -17.37
C ASP A 62 -5.07 -13.81 -16.81
N VAL A 63 -6.20 -14.50 -16.67
CA VAL A 63 -7.40 -13.99 -16.00
C VAL A 63 -7.53 -14.70 -14.65
N ILE A 64 -7.53 -13.92 -13.56
CA ILE A 64 -7.70 -14.44 -12.20
C ILE A 64 -9.14 -14.33 -11.71
N SER A 65 -9.61 -15.37 -11.03
CA SER A 65 -10.85 -15.31 -10.25
C SER A 65 -10.68 -14.33 -9.09
N LEU A 66 -11.31 -13.16 -9.16
CA LEU A 66 -11.19 -12.10 -8.16
C LEU A 66 -11.75 -12.51 -6.79
N ASP A 67 -12.74 -13.41 -6.76
CA ASP A 67 -13.32 -13.97 -5.55
C ASP A 67 -12.30 -14.79 -4.74
N GLY A 68 -11.94 -14.26 -3.57
CA GLY A 68 -10.99 -14.88 -2.64
C GLY A 68 -9.51 -14.70 -3.00
N PHE A 69 -9.17 -14.04 -4.11
CA PHE A 69 -7.78 -13.83 -4.52
C PHE A 69 -7.03 -12.94 -3.52
N GLY A 70 -6.00 -13.49 -2.89
CA GLY A 70 -5.17 -12.77 -1.89
C GLY A 70 -5.82 -12.59 -0.51
N GLY A 71 -7.08 -12.97 -0.32
CA GLY A 71 -7.81 -12.83 0.94
C GLY A 71 -8.20 -11.38 1.28
N GLU A 72 -8.54 -11.15 2.55
CA GLU A 72 -8.77 -9.80 3.10
C GLU A 72 -7.44 -9.06 3.34
N VAL A 73 -7.42 -7.78 2.97
CA VAL A 73 -6.37 -6.81 3.33
C VAL A 73 -7.03 -5.58 3.95
N GLU A 74 -6.28 -4.76 4.68
CA GLU A 74 -6.82 -3.57 5.34
C GLU A 74 -6.21 -2.29 4.76
N THR A 75 -7.01 -1.27 4.51
CA THR A 75 -6.51 0.06 4.15
C THR A 75 -5.79 0.71 5.35
N ASN A 76 -4.95 1.72 5.08
CA ASN A 76 -4.29 2.50 6.14
C ASN A 76 -5.30 3.16 7.10
N ASP A 77 -6.52 3.40 6.62
CA ASP A 77 -7.65 3.99 7.35
C ASP A 77 -8.44 2.96 8.19
N GLY A 78 -8.03 1.69 8.19
CA GLY A 78 -8.65 0.61 8.98
C GLY A 78 -9.85 -0.09 8.32
N VAL A 79 -10.18 0.27 7.08
CA VAL A 79 -11.26 -0.37 6.32
C VAL A 79 -10.75 -1.63 5.66
N LYS A 80 -11.37 -2.77 5.97
CA LYS A 80 -11.07 -4.05 5.33
C LYS A 80 -11.63 -4.09 3.90
N THR A 81 -10.84 -4.64 2.99
CA THR A 81 -11.17 -4.74 1.57
C THR A 81 -10.56 -6.00 0.96
N THR A 82 -10.95 -6.31 -0.27
CA THR A 82 -10.45 -7.45 -1.06
C THR A 82 -10.10 -6.95 -2.45
N LEU A 83 -9.24 -7.67 -3.17
CA LEU A 83 -8.86 -7.26 -4.53
C LEU A 83 -10.07 -7.12 -5.46
N LYS A 84 -11.12 -7.94 -5.27
CA LYS A 84 -12.42 -7.78 -5.95
C LYS A 84 -13.07 -6.42 -5.70
N ALA A 85 -13.28 -6.05 -4.42
CA ALA A 85 -13.91 -4.78 -4.06
C ALA A 85 -13.14 -3.57 -4.63
N LEU A 86 -11.80 -3.60 -4.59
CA LEU A 86 -10.97 -2.55 -5.19
C LEU A 86 -11.14 -2.43 -6.72
N VAL A 87 -11.35 -3.55 -7.40
CA VAL A 87 -11.60 -3.60 -8.85
C VAL A 87 -13.02 -3.12 -9.18
N ASP A 88 -14.02 -3.50 -8.38
CA ASP A 88 -15.40 -3.02 -8.49
C ASP A 88 -15.51 -1.49 -8.27
N GLU A 89 -14.72 -0.93 -7.32
CA GLU A 89 -14.62 0.53 -7.08
C GLU A 89 -13.94 1.29 -8.23
N SER A 90 -13.09 0.62 -9.03
CA SER A 90 -12.34 1.26 -10.12
C SER A 90 -13.22 1.54 -11.35
N LYS A 91 -12.81 2.49 -12.21
CA LYS A 91 -13.48 2.69 -13.52
C LYS A 91 -12.83 1.88 -14.64
N ALA A 92 -11.50 1.75 -14.62
CA ALA A 92 -10.72 1.05 -15.64
C ALA A 92 -10.02 -0.22 -15.11
N GLY A 93 -9.51 -0.16 -13.88
CA GLY A 93 -8.80 -1.24 -13.23
C GLY A 93 -7.93 -0.75 -12.07
N VAL A 94 -7.13 -1.65 -11.52
CA VAL A 94 -6.37 -1.43 -10.28
C VAL A 94 -4.88 -1.69 -10.50
N VAL A 95 -4.05 -0.78 -9.99
CA VAL A 95 -2.60 -0.90 -9.91
C VAL A 95 -2.17 -1.04 -8.45
N LEU A 96 -1.54 -2.16 -8.14
CA LEU A 96 -0.97 -2.52 -6.85
C LEU A 96 0.56 -2.51 -6.97
N PHE A 97 1.22 -1.50 -6.39
CA PHE A 97 2.69 -1.52 -6.28
C PHE A 97 3.12 -2.00 -4.90
N THR A 98 4.06 -2.93 -4.83
CA THR A 98 4.54 -3.46 -3.55
C THR A 98 5.83 -2.77 -3.09
N TYR A 99 5.96 -2.58 -1.77
CA TYR A 99 7.19 -2.08 -1.16
C TYR A 99 7.59 -2.89 0.08
N PRO A 100 8.90 -3.14 0.30
CA PRO A 100 9.37 -3.94 1.44
C PRO A 100 9.06 -3.39 2.84
N LYS A 101 9.10 -2.05 3.01
CA LYS A 101 8.89 -1.37 4.29
C LYS A 101 8.64 0.14 4.13
N ALA A 102 7.60 0.65 4.77
CA ALA A 102 7.25 2.07 4.83
C ALA A 102 8.38 2.94 5.43
N SER A 103 8.42 4.23 5.06
CA SER A 103 9.39 5.23 5.57
C SER A 103 10.88 4.87 5.40
N THR A 104 11.23 3.98 4.46
CA THR A 104 12.63 3.68 4.11
C THR A 104 13.03 4.38 2.80
N PRO A 105 14.28 4.83 2.59
CA PRO A 105 14.64 5.72 1.47
C PRO A 105 14.19 5.23 0.08
N GLY A 106 14.45 3.95 -0.23
CA GLY A 106 14.06 3.37 -1.52
C GLY A 106 12.55 3.20 -1.71
N CYS A 107 11.78 3.03 -0.63
CA CYS A 107 10.32 2.97 -0.67
C CYS A 107 9.70 4.37 -0.71
N THR A 108 10.28 5.33 0.03
CA THR A 108 9.92 6.75 -0.06
C THR A 108 10.08 7.24 -1.50
N ASN A 109 11.20 6.96 -2.15
CA ASN A 109 11.39 7.33 -3.55
C ASN A 109 10.32 6.71 -4.48
N GLN A 110 9.98 5.43 -4.28
CA GLN A 110 8.93 4.77 -5.08
C GLN A 110 7.57 5.45 -4.91
N VAL A 111 7.13 5.73 -3.68
CA VAL A 111 5.82 6.38 -3.44
C VAL A 111 5.81 7.83 -3.90
N CYS A 112 6.91 8.57 -3.79
CA CYS A 112 6.99 9.92 -4.35
C CYS A 112 6.84 9.88 -5.87
N LEU A 113 7.53 8.97 -6.57
CA LEU A 113 7.38 8.84 -8.02
C LEU A 113 5.95 8.42 -8.45
N PHE A 114 5.24 7.60 -7.67
CA PHE A 114 3.82 7.29 -7.91
C PHE A 114 2.90 8.47 -7.60
N ARG A 115 3.16 9.26 -6.55
CA ARG A 115 2.45 10.51 -6.24
C ARG A 115 2.61 11.52 -7.37
N ASP A 116 3.85 11.75 -7.81
CA ASP A 116 4.19 12.75 -8.82
C ASP A 116 3.64 12.36 -10.21
N ALA A 117 3.39 11.07 -10.45
CA ALA A 117 2.71 10.54 -11.63
C ALA A 117 1.19 10.34 -11.44
N TYR A 118 0.63 10.59 -10.26
CA TYR A 118 -0.71 10.12 -9.88
C TYR A 118 -1.80 10.61 -10.83
N THR A 119 -1.81 11.92 -11.13
CA THR A 119 -2.80 12.53 -12.03
C THR A 119 -2.74 11.90 -13.42
N ASP A 120 -1.54 11.69 -13.98
CA ASP A 120 -1.40 11.08 -15.31
C ASP A 120 -1.92 9.64 -15.36
N LEU A 121 -1.62 8.87 -14.32
CA LEU A 121 -2.01 7.47 -14.23
C LEU A 121 -3.49 7.26 -13.88
N THR A 122 -4.17 8.26 -13.31
CA THR A 122 -5.58 8.14 -12.86
C THR A 122 -6.58 8.88 -13.74
N LYS A 123 -6.14 9.66 -14.75
CA LYS A 123 -7.00 10.32 -15.76
C LYS A 123 -8.07 9.40 -16.35
N ASP A 124 -7.67 8.17 -16.68
CA ASP A 124 -8.52 7.15 -17.28
C ASP A 124 -9.39 6.38 -16.27
N GLY A 125 -9.34 6.74 -14.98
CA GLY A 125 -10.14 6.12 -13.93
C GLY A 125 -9.57 4.80 -13.39
N LEU A 126 -8.25 4.63 -13.51
CA LEU A 126 -7.50 3.63 -12.74
C LEU A 126 -7.46 4.03 -11.26
N LEU A 127 -7.39 3.04 -10.37
CA LEU A 127 -7.08 3.25 -8.96
C LEU A 127 -5.69 2.70 -8.63
N ILE A 128 -4.92 3.46 -7.86
CA ILE A 128 -3.55 3.12 -7.46
C ILE A 128 -3.53 2.85 -5.96
N TYR A 129 -2.91 1.74 -5.57
CA TYR A 129 -2.76 1.30 -4.17
C TYR A 129 -1.32 0.87 -3.90
N GLY A 130 -0.75 1.35 -2.81
CA GLY A 130 0.56 0.89 -2.34
C GLY A 130 0.43 -0.23 -1.31
N LEU A 131 0.95 -1.43 -1.59
CA LEU A 131 0.78 -2.64 -0.79
C LEU A 131 2.04 -3.03 0.00
N SER A 132 1.90 -3.29 1.31
CA SER A 132 2.99 -3.71 2.19
C SER A 132 2.52 -4.59 3.36
N THR A 133 3.47 -5.19 4.09
CA THR A 133 3.19 -5.92 5.34
C THR A 133 3.24 -5.02 6.58
N ASP A 134 3.30 -3.69 6.40
CA ASP A 134 3.32 -2.74 7.50
C ASP A 134 1.91 -2.57 8.10
N SER A 135 1.82 -2.03 9.31
CA SER A 135 0.54 -1.82 10.00
C SER A 135 -0.19 -0.57 9.51
N PRO A 136 -1.52 -0.48 9.67
CA PRO A 136 -2.30 0.71 9.29
C PRO A 136 -1.75 2.01 9.88
N LYS A 137 -1.32 2.00 11.14
CA LYS A 137 -0.69 3.14 11.81
C LYS A 137 0.62 3.57 11.14
N ALA A 138 1.45 2.62 10.71
CA ALA A 138 2.70 2.91 10.02
C ALA A 138 2.43 3.48 8.62
N ASN A 139 1.49 2.88 7.88
CA ASN A 139 1.10 3.32 6.55
C ASN A 139 0.39 4.69 6.57
N THR A 140 -0.51 4.96 7.52
CA THR A 140 -1.12 6.30 7.68
C THR A 140 -0.06 7.36 8.02
N THR A 141 0.88 7.05 8.92
CA THR A 141 2.02 7.95 9.20
C THR A 141 2.85 8.23 7.93
N PHE A 142 3.05 7.21 7.09
CA PHE A 142 3.83 7.33 5.85
C PHE A 142 3.08 8.12 4.76
N LYS A 143 1.79 7.84 4.56
CA LYS A 143 0.86 8.57 3.68
C LYS A 143 0.85 10.07 4.01
N THR A 144 0.66 10.42 5.29
CA THR A 144 0.69 11.82 5.75
C THR A 144 2.07 12.46 5.57
N LYS A 145 3.17 11.78 5.93
CA LYS A 145 4.52 12.35 5.80
C LYS A 145 4.96 12.62 4.36
N GLN A 146 4.41 11.91 3.37
CA GLN A 146 4.78 12.05 1.96
C GLN A 146 3.69 12.73 1.12
N ASN A 147 2.57 13.14 1.73
CA ASN A 147 1.39 13.69 1.07
C ASN A 147 0.92 12.82 -0.10
N LEU A 148 0.70 11.52 0.15
CA LEU A 148 0.26 10.60 -0.90
C LEU A 148 -1.25 10.75 -1.15
N PRO A 149 -1.69 11.02 -2.40
CA PRO A 149 -3.11 11.22 -2.74
C PRO A 149 -3.92 9.91 -2.78
N TYR A 150 -3.25 8.77 -2.69
CA TYR A 150 -3.87 7.45 -2.73
C TYR A 150 -3.77 6.70 -1.39
N PRO A 151 -4.69 5.75 -1.12
CA PRO A 151 -4.62 4.86 0.03
C PRO A 151 -3.47 3.84 -0.07
N LEU A 152 -3.05 3.33 1.09
CA LEU A 152 -2.07 2.25 1.23
C LEU A 152 -2.76 1.02 1.83
N LEU A 153 -2.42 -0.15 1.31
CA LEU A 153 -2.94 -1.45 1.78
C LEU A 153 -1.93 -2.14 2.70
N CYS A 154 -2.46 -2.73 3.75
CA CYS A 154 -1.79 -3.40 4.84
C CYS A 154 -2.15 -4.89 4.76
N ASP A 155 -1.19 -5.71 4.35
CA ASP A 155 -1.29 -7.17 4.27
C ASP A 155 -0.28 -7.79 5.24
N PRO A 156 -0.55 -7.76 6.57
CA PRO A 156 0.39 -8.26 7.58
C PRO A 156 0.64 -9.78 7.47
N SER A 157 -0.29 -10.52 6.84
CA SER A 157 -0.19 -11.95 6.57
C SER A 157 0.63 -12.28 5.30
N ALA A 158 0.88 -11.27 4.46
CA ALA A 158 1.42 -11.42 3.10
C ALA A 158 0.63 -12.46 2.27
N THR A 159 -0.71 -12.43 2.32
CA THR A 159 -1.61 -13.29 1.55
C THR A 159 -1.79 -12.77 0.13
N LEU A 160 -2.12 -11.48 -0.04
CA LEU A 160 -2.24 -10.84 -1.35
C LEU A 160 -0.86 -10.68 -1.99
N ILE A 161 0.14 -10.26 -1.21
CA ILE A 161 1.55 -10.18 -1.63
C ILE A 161 2.08 -11.56 -2.06
N GLY A 162 1.59 -12.64 -1.43
CA GLY A 162 1.83 -14.02 -1.83
C GLY A 162 1.16 -14.39 -3.15
N ALA A 163 -0.13 -14.11 -3.28
CA ALA A 163 -0.93 -14.44 -4.46
C ALA A 163 -0.42 -13.75 -5.74
N ILE A 164 0.01 -12.49 -5.65
CA ILE A 164 0.62 -11.76 -6.79
C ILE A 164 2.08 -12.16 -7.08
N GLY A 165 2.64 -13.13 -6.34
CA GLY A 165 4.01 -13.63 -6.56
C GLY A 165 5.13 -12.64 -6.19
N LEU A 166 4.84 -11.64 -5.35
CA LEU A 166 5.81 -10.63 -4.89
C LEU A 166 6.24 -10.83 -3.43
N LYS A 167 6.08 -12.05 -2.89
CA LYS A 167 6.57 -12.46 -1.57
C LYS A 167 8.03 -12.90 -1.64
N LYS A 168 8.87 -12.42 -0.72
CA LYS A 168 10.28 -12.75 -0.64
C LYS A 168 10.53 -13.89 0.35
N THR A 169 11.12 -14.99 -0.12
CA THR A 169 11.60 -16.11 0.72
C THR A 169 12.89 -15.73 1.43
N PRO A 170 13.10 -16.06 2.72
CA PRO A 170 12.16 -16.75 3.63
C PRO A 170 11.11 -15.84 4.29
N LYS A 171 11.31 -14.51 4.31
CA LYS A 171 10.32 -13.55 4.82
C LYS A 171 10.49 -12.17 4.16
N GLY A 172 9.36 -11.52 3.88
CA GLY A 172 9.27 -10.11 3.45
C GLY A 172 8.57 -9.95 2.11
N THR A 173 8.60 -8.72 1.60
CA THR A 173 7.96 -8.30 0.36
C THR A 173 9.02 -7.90 -0.66
N GLN A 174 8.90 -8.40 -1.88
CA GLN A 174 9.69 -7.96 -3.02
C GLN A 174 9.07 -6.67 -3.58
N ARG A 175 9.91 -5.70 -3.97
CA ARG A 175 9.43 -4.50 -4.68
C ARG A 175 9.00 -4.90 -6.09
N GLY A 176 7.82 -4.48 -6.49
CA GLY A 176 7.26 -4.78 -7.81
C GLY A 176 5.96 -4.03 -8.04
N VAL A 177 5.31 -4.39 -9.13
CA VAL A 177 4.02 -3.83 -9.52
C VAL A 177 3.15 -4.89 -10.17
N PHE A 178 1.87 -4.80 -9.87
CA PHE A 178 0.81 -5.67 -10.36
C PHE A 178 -0.33 -4.80 -10.88
N ALA A 179 -0.83 -5.04 -12.08
CA ALA A 179 -1.93 -4.32 -12.68
C ALA A 179 -3.00 -5.30 -13.15
N VAL A 180 -4.25 -5.03 -12.82
CA VAL A 180 -5.40 -5.88 -13.14
C VAL A 180 -6.55 -5.04 -13.69
N ASP A 181 -7.09 -5.48 -14.83
CA ASP A 181 -8.26 -4.88 -15.48
C ASP A 181 -9.56 -5.23 -14.73
N LYS A 182 -10.66 -4.51 -15.00
CA LYS A 182 -12.01 -4.85 -14.51
C LYS A 182 -12.43 -6.30 -14.72
N THR A 183 -11.98 -6.91 -15.81
CA THR A 183 -12.25 -8.31 -16.16
C THR A 183 -11.47 -9.33 -15.31
N GLY A 184 -10.58 -8.88 -14.42
CA GLY A 184 -9.64 -9.73 -13.69
C GLY A 184 -8.45 -10.20 -14.53
N LYS A 185 -8.27 -9.65 -15.74
CA LYS A 185 -7.10 -9.90 -16.57
C LYS A 185 -5.88 -9.18 -16.00
N ILE A 186 -4.78 -9.90 -15.84
CA ILE A 186 -3.49 -9.38 -15.40
C ILE A 186 -2.79 -8.70 -16.57
N LEU A 187 -2.50 -7.41 -16.42
CA LEU A 187 -1.86 -6.58 -17.44
C LEU A 187 -0.35 -6.40 -17.16
N LEU A 188 0.06 -6.45 -15.89
CA LEU A 188 1.45 -6.33 -15.44
C LEU A 188 1.61 -7.10 -14.13
N ALA A 189 2.75 -7.79 -13.93
CA ALA A 189 3.00 -8.56 -12.70
C ALA A 189 4.50 -8.76 -12.45
N GLU A 190 5.29 -7.69 -12.40
CA GLU A 190 6.75 -7.74 -12.45
C GLU A 190 7.45 -7.11 -11.22
N PRO A 191 8.54 -7.71 -10.72
CA PRO A 191 9.40 -7.06 -9.73
C PRO A 191 10.20 -5.92 -10.38
N GLY A 192 10.58 -4.90 -9.60
CA GLY A 192 11.24 -3.73 -10.18
C GLY A 192 11.94 -2.81 -9.18
N SER A 193 12.72 -1.88 -9.75
CA SER A 193 13.29 -0.73 -9.02
C SER A 193 12.22 0.34 -8.75
N PRO A 194 12.46 1.32 -7.85
CA PRO A 194 11.51 2.39 -7.56
C PRO A 194 10.99 3.14 -8.80
N ALA A 195 11.88 3.45 -9.75
CA ALA A 195 11.51 4.08 -11.01
C ALA A 195 10.93 3.08 -12.02
N GLY A 196 11.50 1.88 -12.11
CA GLY A 196 11.04 0.84 -13.04
C GLY A 196 9.58 0.46 -12.82
N THR A 197 9.10 0.38 -11.58
CA THR A 197 7.68 0.11 -11.29
C THR A 197 6.74 1.22 -11.73
N VAL A 198 7.19 2.49 -11.75
CA VAL A 198 6.35 3.61 -12.21
C VAL A 198 6.37 3.69 -13.73
N ASN A 199 7.54 3.52 -14.35
CA ASN A 199 7.68 3.53 -15.81
C ASN A 199 6.84 2.43 -16.46
N ALA A 200 6.89 1.19 -15.95
CA ALA A 200 6.11 0.09 -16.49
C ALA A 200 4.58 0.35 -16.42
N VAL A 201 4.08 1.07 -15.41
CA VAL A 201 2.67 1.47 -15.35
C VAL A 201 2.37 2.62 -16.31
N LYS A 202 3.28 3.61 -16.45
CA LYS A 202 3.15 4.69 -17.43
C LYS A 202 3.10 4.15 -18.86
N GLU A 203 3.97 3.20 -19.22
CA GLU A 203 3.98 2.52 -20.51
C GLU A 203 2.67 1.76 -20.75
N LEU A 204 2.14 1.10 -19.71
CA LEU A 204 0.90 0.34 -19.82
C LEU A 204 -0.35 1.23 -19.97
N VAL A 205 -0.40 2.37 -19.29
CA VAL A 205 -1.43 3.40 -19.48
C VAL A 205 -1.30 4.01 -20.88
N ALA A 206 -0.10 4.38 -21.32
CA ALA A 206 0.14 4.92 -22.66
C ALA A 206 -0.20 3.93 -23.78
N ALA A 207 -0.06 2.63 -23.54
CA ALA A 207 -0.48 1.57 -24.46
C ALA A 207 -1.99 1.29 -24.46
N GLY A 208 -2.78 1.98 -23.62
CA GLY A 208 -4.22 1.74 -23.49
C GLY A 208 -4.56 0.37 -22.91
N GLY A 209 -3.71 -0.17 -22.03
CA GLY A 209 -3.83 -1.55 -21.54
C GLY A 209 -5.10 -1.85 -20.73
N PHE A 210 -5.74 -0.82 -20.17
CA PHE A 210 -6.99 -0.93 -19.42
C PHE A 210 -8.20 -0.61 -20.29
N SER A 211 -9.25 -1.43 -20.19
CA SER A 211 -10.49 -1.22 -20.97
C SER A 211 -11.37 -0.16 -20.33
N THR A 212 -11.01 1.12 -20.51
CA THR A 212 -11.89 2.24 -20.17
C THR A 212 -13.18 2.19 -20.98
N THR A 213 -14.34 2.21 -20.32
CA THR A 213 -15.58 2.61 -20.97
C THR A 213 -15.46 4.08 -21.38
N LYS A 214 -15.11 4.34 -22.63
CA LYS A 214 -14.87 5.66 -23.21
C LYS A 214 -16.08 6.58 -22.98
N GLY A 215 -15.97 7.48 -22.02
CA GLY A 215 -17.04 8.39 -21.60
C GLY A 215 -16.48 9.65 -20.96
N GLU A 216 -16.55 10.74 -21.71
CA GLU A 216 -16.32 12.13 -21.30
C GLU A 216 -14.90 12.52 -20.85
N ALA A 217 -14.14 13.05 -21.81
CA ALA A 217 -12.96 13.87 -21.51
C ALA A 217 -13.41 15.25 -21.00
N VAL A 218 -13.30 15.47 -19.69
CA VAL A 218 -13.49 16.82 -19.12
C VAL A 218 -12.23 17.62 -19.39
N ALA A 219 -12.31 18.54 -20.36
CA ALA A 219 -11.22 19.43 -20.71
C ALA A 219 -11.06 20.53 -19.64
N ASP A 220 -10.29 20.24 -18.59
CA ASP A 220 -9.97 21.23 -17.57
C ASP A 220 -9.00 22.27 -18.16
N LYS A 221 -9.57 23.43 -18.50
CA LYS A 221 -8.88 24.56 -19.13
C LYS A 221 -8.03 25.26 -18.05
N PRO A 222 -6.71 25.44 -18.25
CA PRO A 222 -5.87 26.08 -17.26
C PRO A 222 -6.32 27.53 -17.08
N THR A 223 -6.75 27.86 -15.86
CA THR A 223 -6.99 29.26 -15.47
C THR A 223 -5.69 29.78 -14.85
N ASN A 224 -4.99 30.58 -15.65
CA ASN A 224 -3.74 31.24 -15.31
C ASN A 224 -3.91 32.16 -14.07
N GLY A 225 -2.85 32.34 -13.29
CA GLY A 225 -2.82 33.30 -12.18
C GLY A 225 -2.53 34.74 -12.62
N GLU A 226 -2.12 35.58 -11.65
CA GLU A 226 -1.76 37.01 -11.78
C GLU A 226 -2.99 37.96 -11.93
N ALA A 227 -3.13 39.13 -11.29
CA ALA A 227 -2.34 39.94 -10.34
C ALA A 227 -3.32 40.57 -9.29
N ALA A 228 -2.99 40.88 -8.04
CA ALA A 228 -2.19 41.99 -7.49
C ALA A 228 -2.62 43.45 -7.86
N GLU A 229 -2.89 44.23 -6.80
CA GLU A 229 -2.62 45.69 -6.62
C GLU A 229 -3.59 46.81 -7.13
N GLU A 230 -4.37 47.36 -6.18
CA GLU A 230 -4.55 48.78 -5.77
C GLU A 230 -5.18 49.92 -6.65
N LYS A 231 -5.83 50.85 -5.89
CA LYS A 231 -6.15 52.29 -6.12
C LYS A 231 -7.45 52.78 -6.82
N LYS A 232 -8.37 53.22 -5.94
CA LYS A 232 -8.91 54.62 -5.78
C LYS A 232 -9.76 55.30 -6.88
N ALA A 233 -11.06 55.49 -6.55
CA ALA A 233 -11.87 56.72 -6.63
C ALA A 233 -13.06 56.52 -5.66
N GLU A 234 -13.41 57.33 -4.65
CA GLU A 234 -13.51 58.79 -4.44
C GLU A 234 -14.81 59.41 -5.01
N GLU A 235 -15.63 59.96 -4.10
CA GLU A 235 -16.86 60.78 -4.28
C GLU A 235 -18.11 60.11 -4.91
N ALA A 236 -19.36 60.46 -4.55
CA ALA A 236 -19.89 61.45 -3.57
C ALA A 236 -21.30 61.03 -3.03
N ASP A 237 -21.79 61.78 -2.03
CA ASP A 237 -23.21 62.08 -1.70
C ASP A 237 -24.22 60.92 -1.48
N GLY A 238 -25.02 60.86 -0.40
CA GLY A 238 -25.22 61.76 0.74
C GLY A 238 -26.54 61.45 1.48
N LYS A 239 -26.84 62.25 2.52
CA LYS A 239 -28.18 62.54 3.10
C LYS A 239 -28.80 61.61 4.18
N SER A 240 -28.92 62.21 5.37
CA SER A 240 -29.93 62.04 6.46
C SER A 240 -30.12 60.65 7.11
N ALA A 241 -29.95 60.44 8.42
CA ALA A 241 -30.45 61.16 9.60
C ALA A 241 -31.97 61.03 9.82
N GLU A 242 -32.36 60.11 10.72
CA GLU A 242 -33.00 60.43 12.01
C GLU A 242 -32.61 59.36 13.06
#